data_AF-A0A391NRP1-F1
#
_entry.id   AF-A0A391NRP1-F1
#
_cell.length_a   1.000
_cell.length_b   1.000
_cell.length_c   1.000
_cell.angle_alpha   90.00
_cell.angle_beta   90.00
_cell.angle_gamma   90.00
#
_symmetry.space_group_name_H-M   'P 1'
#
loop_
_entity.id
_entity.type
_entity.pdbx_description
1 polymer ?
#
loop_
_entity_poly.entity_id
_entity_poly.type
_entity_poly.pdbx_seq_one_letter_code
_entity_poly.pdbx_strand_id
1 'polypeptide(L)' 'VLCEVHVVLPKNLDLTQAHDISTYITNALEGETDVSKAYVHIDTFIDHRFSKNGDQEGKGDVFGSSNDLNAMT' A
#
# COMPACT_ATOMS: atom_id res chain seq x y z
N VAL A 1 -17.16 10.96 -0.73
CA VAL A 1 -15.74 11.38 -0.60
C VAL A 1 -14.86 10.19 -0.93
N LEU A 2 -13.70 10.41 -1.57
CA LEU A 2 -12.69 9.36 -1.74
C LEU A 2 -11.83 9.29 -0.47
N CYS A 3 -11.70 8.10 0.12
CA CYS A 3 -10.90 7.87 1.31
C CYS A 3 -9.69 7.00 0.95
N GLU A 4 -8.50 7.45 1.34
CA GLU A 4 -7.26 6.70 1.17
C GLU A 4 -6.59 6.54 2.54
N VAL A 5 -6.23 5.32 2.89
CA VAL A 5 -5.71 4.96 4.21
C VAL A 5 -4.45 4.12 4.07
N HIS A 6 -3.41 4.49 4.81
CA HIS A 6 -2.19 3.70 4.98
C HIS A 6 -2.21 2.99 6.33
N VAL A 7 -2.02 1.68 6.31
CA VAL A 7 -2.05 0.83 7.50
C VAL A 7 -0.72 0.11 7.62
N VAL A 8 -0.01 0.34 8.72
CA VAL A 8 1.24 -0.35 9.00
C VAL A 8 0.96 -1.59 9.84
N LEU A 9 1.31 -2.75 9.32
CA LEU A 9 1.09 -4.04 9.97
C LEU A 9 2.41 -4.74 10.32
N PRO A 10 2.38 -5.70 11.26
CA PRO A 10 3.54 -6.54 11.58
C PRO A 10 4.10 -7.30 10.36
N LYS A 11 5.43 -7.44 10.29
CA LYS A 11 6.12 -8.14 9.17
C LYS A 11 5.84 -9.64 9.09
N ASN A 12 5.32 -10.24 10.16
CA ASN A 12 5.09 -11.68 10.26
C ASN A 12 3.69 -12.11 9.76
N LEU A 13 2.91 -11.18 9.20
CA LEU A 13 1.66 -11.51 8.53
C LEU A 13 1.95 -12.12 7.17
N ASP A 14 1.21 -13.16 6.84
CA ASP A 14 1.19 -13.65 5.47
C ASP A 14 0.35 -12.73 4.56
N LEU A 15 0.51 -12.92 3.25
CA LEU A 15 -0.18 -12.09 2.25
C LEU A 15 -1.71 -12.23 2.34
N THR A 16 -2.22 -13.40 2.73
CA THR A 16 -3.65 -13.66 2.86
C THR A 16 -4.23 -12.88 4.03
N GLN A 17 -3.56 -12.91 5.18
CA GLN A 17 -3.94 -12.14 6.35
C GLN A 17 -3.90 -10.64 6.07
N ALA A 18 -2.88 -10.16 5.36
CA ALA A 18 -2.82 -8.76 4.92
C ALA A 18 -4.01 -8.41 4.01
N HIS A 19 -4.30 -9.24 3.00
CA HIS A 19 -5.44 -9.05 2.10
C HIS A 19 -6.79 -9.04 2.85
N ASP A 20 -6.97 -9.92 3.81
CA ASP A 20 -8.22 -10.00 4.57
C ASP A 20 -8.41 -8.76 5.44
N ILE A 21 -7.32 -8.23 6.02
CA ILE A 21 -7.33 -6.98 6.77
C ILE A 21 -7.65 -5.79 5.85
N SER A 22 -7.02 -5.68 4.68
CA SER A 22 -7.31 -4.57 3.75
C SER A 22 -8.75 -4.62 3.27
N THR A 23 -9.27 -5.81 2.97
CA THR A 23 -10.67 -6.02 2.56
C THR A 23 -11.64 -5.63 3.67
N TYR A 24 -11.37 -6.06 4.91
CA TYR A 24 -12.19 -5.70 6.06
C TYR A 24 -12.25 -4.17 6.25
N ILE A 25 -11.11 -3.49 6.20
CA ILE A 25 -11.04 -2.03 6.36
C ILE A 25 -11.75 -1.31 5.21
N THR A 26 -11.54 -1.76 3.97
CA THR A 26 -12.20 -1.18 2.79
C THR A 26 -13.72 -1.27 2.94
N ASN A 27 -14.24 -2.45 3.28
CA ASN A 27 -15.68 -2.67 3.44
C ASN A 27 -16.27 -1.84 4.60
N ALA A 28 -15.53 -1.70 5.70
CA ALA A 28 -15.95 -0.87 6.82
C ALA A 28 -16.05 0.61 6.42
N LEU A 29 -15.04 1.11 5.69
CA LEU A 29 -15.02 2.50 5.23
C LEU A 29 -16.09 2.78 4.18
N GLU A 30 -16.31 1.88 3.23
CA GLU A 30 -17.36 2.03 2.21
C GLU A 30 -18.77 1.84 2.75
N GLY A 31 -18.91 1.30 3.97
CA GLY A 31 -20.17 1.27 4.71
C GLY A 31 -20.60 2.61 5.29
N GLU A 32 -19.68 3.59 5.38
CA GLU A 32 -19.96 4.93 5.91
C GLU A 32 -20.66 5.81 4.87
N THR A 33 -21.67 6.57 5.28
CA THR A 33 -22.54 7.34 4.36
C THR A 33 -21.81 8.39 3.53
N ASP A 34 -20.66 8.85 3.99
CA ASP A 34 -19.91 9.94 3.37
C ASP A 34 -18.77 9.44 2.46
N VAL A 35 -18.50 8.13 2.45
CA VAL A 35 -17.41 7.52 1.69
C VAL A 35 -18.00 6.87 0.43
N SER A 36 -17.57 7.33 -0.74
CA SER A 36 -18.02 6.76 -2.01
C SER A 36 -17.13 5.61 -2.48
N LYS A 37 -15.86 5.62 -2.05
CA LYS A 37 -14.87 4.60 -2.37
C LYS A 37 -13.69 4.71 -1.41
N ALA A 38 -13.14 3.56 -1.00
CA ALA A 38 -11.97 3.48 -0.14
C ALA A 38 -10.78 2.79 -0.86
N TYR A 39 -9.57 3.26 -0.57
CA TYR A 39 -8.31 2.65 -1.00
C TYR A 39 -7.43 2.40 0.22
N VAL A 40 -7.04 1.15 0.45
CA VAL A 40 -6.26 0.74 1.63
C VAL A 40 -4.89 0.22 1.18
N HIS A 41 -3.84 0.92 1.58
CA HIS A 41 -2.45 0.53 1.38
C HIS A 41 -1.94 -0.13 2.66
N ILE A 42 -1.44 -1.37 2.54
CA ILE A 42 -0.80 -2.07 3.65
C ILE A 42 0.70 -1.99 3.47
N ASP A 43 1.33 -1.35 4.45
CA ASP A 43 2.77 -1.33 4.61
C ASP A 43 3.14 -2.30 5.74
N THR A 44 4.27 -2.97 5.62
CA THR A 44 4.83 -3.69 6.77
C THR A 44 5.77 -2.77 7.52
N PHE A 45 5.96 -3.00 8.82
CA PHE A 45 6.96 -2.31 9.65
C PHE A 45 8.39 -2.56 9.13
N ILE A 46 8.77 -2.05 7.96
CA ILE A 46 10.17 -1.80 7.65
C ILE A 46 10.55 -0.66 8.59
N ASP A 47 11.69 -0.79 9.26
CA ASP A 47 12.26 0.21 10.15
C ASP A 47 12.50 1.50 9.34
N HIS A 48 11.43 2.28 9.13
CA HIS A 48 11.47 3.56 8.45
C HIS A 48 12.08 4.52 9.47
N ARG A 49 13.41 4.53 9.53
CA ARG A 49 14.10 5.76 9.94
C ARG A 49 13.55 6.87 9.07
N PHE A 50 12.74 7.74 9.66
CA PHE A 50 12.25 8.95 9.02
C PHE A 50 13.46 9.74 8.51
N SER A 51 13.78 9.64 7.23
CA SER A 51 14.63 10.64 6.58
C SER A 51 13.71 11.78 6.14
N LYS A 52 13.47 12.73 7.05
CA LYS A 52 12.94 14.04 6.67
C LYS A 52 14.11 14.89 6.21
N ASN A 53 14.18 15.07 4.89
CA ASN A 53 14.80 16.16 4.13
C ASN A 53 16.31 16.39 4.26
N GLY A 54 16.99 16.20 3.12
CA GLY A 54 18.28 16.81 2.82
C GLY A 54 19.43 15.83 2.92
N ASP A 55 19.61 14.99 1.89
CA ASP A 55 20.85 14.93 1.12
C ASP A 55 20.74 13.83 0.06
N GLN A 56 21.29 14.11 -1.11
CA GLN A 56 21.37 13.19 -2.23
C GLN A 56 22.22 11.96 -1.86
N GLU A 57 22.06 10.92 -2.69
CA GLU A 57 22.91 9.73 -2.85
C GLU A 57 22.51 8.46 -2.08
N GLY A 58 22.01 7.48 -2.84
CA GLY A 58 21.91 6.10 -2.40
C GLY A 58 21.11 5.23 -3.36
N LYS A 59 21.81 4.57 -4.30
CA LYS A 59 21.28 3.58 -5.25
C LYS A 59 20.60 2.37 -4.56
N GLY A 60 19.60 1.81 -5.25
CA GLY A 60 19.12 0.42 -5.14
C GLY A 60 17.84 0.28 -4.31
N ASP A 61 16.73 -0.31 -4.75
CA ASP A 61 16.45 -1.11 -5.94
C ASP A 61 15.04 -0.78 -6.43
N VAL A 62 14.93 -0.40 -7.71
CA VAL A 62 13.65 -0.27 -8.40
C VAL A 62 13.13 -1.68 -8.63
N PHE A 63 12.23 -2.16 -7.77
CA PHE A 63 11.34 -3.26 -8.15
C PHE A 63 10.38 -2.72 -9.21
N GLY A 64 10.86 -2.73 -10.45
CA GLY A 64 10.05 -2.47 -11.63
C GLY A 64 8.94 -3.52 -11.68
N SER A 65 7.70 -3.06 -11.54
CA SER A 65 6.52 -3.83 -11.85
C SER A 65 6.57 -4.21 -13.33
N SER A 66 7.01 -5.42 -13.64
CA SER A 66 6.95 -6.02 -14.98
C SER A 66 5.49 -6.16 -15.40
N ASN A 67 4.99 -5.20 -16.18
CA ASN A 67 3.81 -5.33 -17.01
C ASN A 67 4.20 -5.04 -18.46
N ASP A 68 5.02 -5.92 -19.05
CA ASP A 68 5.15 -6.00 -20.51
C ASP A 68 4.02 -6.90 -21.04
N LEU A 69 2.83 -6.32 -21.15
CA LEU A 69 1.71 -6.87 -21.90
C LEU A 69 1.53 -6.05 -23.17
N ASN A 70 2.03 -6.65 -24.25
CA ASN A 70 1.44 -6.64 -25.59
C ASN A 70 1.56 -5.36 -26.43
N ALA A 71 2.58 -5.32 -27.29
CA ALA A 71 2.50 -4.64 -28.59
C ALA A 71 3.52 -5.25 -29.57
N MET A 72 3.19 -6.38 -30.19
CA MET A 72 3.82 -6.81 -31.44
C MET A 72 2.78 -7.47 -32.34
N THR A 73 2.40 -6.69 -33.37
CA THR A 73 1.99 -7.08 -34.74
C THR A 73 1.05 -8.25 -34.96
#